data_AF-A0A6A9QJ12-F1
#
_entry.id   AF-A0A6A9QJ12-F1
#
_cell.length_a   1.000
_cell.length_b   1.000
_cell.length_c   1.000
_cell.angle_alpha   90.00
_cell.angle_beta   90.00
_cell.angle_gamma   90.00
#
_symmetry.space_group_name_H-M   'P 1'
#
loop_
_entity.id
_entity.type
_entity.pdbx_description
1 polymer ?
#
loop_
_entity_poly.entity_id
_entity_poly.type
_entity_poly.pdbx_seq_one_letter_code
_entity_poly.pdbx_strand_id
1 'polypeptide(L)'
;MELRKVRTVFSLILIASILSLLMAFMNVPMAQTTSQITVYKEVGSANLKAPGTESFWNNIPWTNLSLSANIPNAPTSGLTHNLSVKAAWNGTDIFILLRWNAPNPAFGAWSAAVAGIDPNASGPGLFRIIEITPGAKYQVMSNYTSYYTIVNGTKETGRLFLSYDGISEAMPNGSQIKVLGNGTILFYHSLRPIERILYDSGLFYGYYTNSTWYYPDRAAMMWYMGSGTPTMDGMHIGGKFPGQTFDGENFTYAGGALKQPGGAANIWMWVSGATWNNKSEDPAFKYNVWENKSMTGLPYTNNGTGFAVPLYTNNTNMYEVDCSGIWYAPVKSSGLEGSLFFIESGATYSNGYWTLELVRPLAVPTNYSQYMPNITIGKTYDVAFAVWQGAEGETLFDKSITSSFLLLSLSSLPKPESPVLAVNPEIVDITTAGVVIAVIALAAIWISFRR
;
A
#
# COMPACT_ATOMS: atom_id res chain seq x y z
N MET A 1 -7.15 -21.13 65.61
CA MET A 1 -6.98 -19.97 64.70
C MET A 1 -6.37 -20.35 63.35
N GLU A 2 -5.56 -21.41 63.26
CA GLU A 2 -4.91 -21.83 62.00
C GLU A 2 -5.84 -22.49 60.96
N LEU A 3 -6.80 -23.33 61.37
CA LEU A 3 -7.70 -24.02 60.43
C LEU A 3 -8.56 -23.08 59.57
N ARG A 4 -8.85 -21.87 60.08
CA ARG A 4 -9.60 -20.83 59.37
C ARG A 4 -8.74 -20.18 58.28
N LYS A 5 -7.44 -19.95 58.55
CA LYS A 5 -6.49 -19.40 57.57
C LYS A 5 -6.24 -20.38 56.42
N VAL A 6 -6.10 -21.68 56.72
CA VAL A 6 -5.90 -22.72 55.68
C VAL A 6 -7.11 -22.83 54.74
N ARG A 7 -8.35 -22.74 55.27
CA ARG A 7 -9.57 -22.73 54.44
C ARG A 7 -9.63 -21.53 53.50
N THR A 8 -9.28 -20.34 53.99
CA THR A 8 -9.29 -19.12 53.16
C THR A 8 -8.25 -19.19 52.04
N VAL A 9 -7.05 -19.72 52.32
CA VAL A 9 -5.98 -19.88 51.32
C VAL A 9 -6.38 -20.85 50.21
N PHE A 10 -6.97 -22.00 50.55
CA PHE A 10 -7.43 -22.98 49.55
C PHE A 10 -8.57 -22.44 48.67
N SER A 11 -9.54 -21.73 49.23
CA SER A 11 -10.61 -21.10 48.45
C SER A 11 -10.08 -20.02 47.51
N LEU A 12 -9.07 -19.24 47.94
CA LEU A 12 -8.43 -18.22 47.11
C LEU A 12 -7.66 -18.83 45.93
N ILE A 13 -6.93 -19.93 46.16
CA ILE A 13 -6.21 -20.64 45.09
C ILE A 13 -7.20 -21.20 44.07
N LEU A 14 -8.32 -21.80 44.51
CA LEU A 14 -9.33 -22.33 43.61
C LEU A 14 -9.97 -21.23 42.74
N ILE A 15 -10.31 -20.09 43.33
CA ILE A 15 -10.86 -18.94 42.60
C ILE A 15 -9.83 -18.38 41.62
N ALA A 16 -8.57 -18.24 42.03
CA ALA A 16 -7.50 -17.75 41.17
C ALA A 16 -7.24 -18.67 39.96
N SER A 17 -7.28 -19.99 40.16
CA SER A 17 -7.12 -20.97 39.08
C SER A 17 -8.27 -20.88 38.06
N ILE A 18 -9.51 -20.79 38.53
CA ILE A 18 -10.70 -20.66 37.66
C ILE A 18 -10.65 -19.34 36.87
N LEU A 19 -10.25 -18.24 37.52
CA LEU A 19 -10.13 -16.93 36.88
C LEU A 19 -9.00 -16.90 35.84
N SER A 20 -7.88 -17.57 36.13
CA SER A 20 -6.74 -17.65 35.21
C SER A 20 -7.06 -18.49 33.96
N LEU A 21 -7.82 -19.59 34.12
CA LEU A 21 -8.37 -20.37 33.01
C LEU A 21 -9.35 -19.55 32.17
N LEU A 22 -10.27 -18.82 32.80
CA LEU A 22 -11.19 -17.91 32.08
C LEU A 22 -10.44 -16.83 31.30
N MET A 23 -9.39 -16.22 31.88
CA MET A 23 -8.60 -15.21 31.19
C MET A 23 -7.76 -15.75 30.03
N ALA A 24 -7.29 -17.01 30.11
CA ALA A 24 -6.60 -17.68 29.00
C ALA A 24 -7.49 -17.88 27.75
N PHE A 25 -8.82 -17.95 27.92
CA PHE A 25 -9.78 -18.05 26.82
C PHE A 25 -10.32 -16.70 26.34
N MET A 26 -10.17 -15.60 27.10
CA MET A 26 -10.76 -14.31 26.75
C MET A 26 -9.82 -13.34 26.01
N ASN A 27 -8.50 -13.56 25.96
CA ASN A 27 -7.57 -12.56 25.40
C ASN A 27 -6.28 -13.15 24.80
N VAL A 28 -6.40 -14.03 23.80
CA VAL A 28 -5.32 -14.17 22.82
C VAL A 28 -5.87 -13.79 21.45
N PRO A 29 -5.77 -12.51 21.04
CA PRO A 29 -5.87 -12.18 19.63
C PRO A 29 -4.67 -12.85 18.96
N MET A 30 -4.88 -14.05 18.39
CA MET A 30 -3.98 -14.46 17.32
C MET A 30 -4.19 -13.46 16.20
N ALA A 31 -3.21 -12.59 15.97
CA ALA A 31 -3.13 -11.83 14.74
C ALA A 31 -2.88 -12.82 13.59
N GLN A 32 -3.94 -13.49 13.14
CA GLN A 32 -3.92 -14.27 11.92
C GLN A 32 -4.31 -13.32 10.80
N THR A 33 -3.36 -13.00 9.93
CA THR A 33 -3.66 -12.35 8.65
C THR A 33 -4.66 -13.22 7.91
N THR A 34 -5.89 -12.75 7.75
CA THR A 34 -6.86 -13.47 6.93
C THR A 34 -6.50 -13.23 5.47
N SER A 35 -6.43 -14.29 4.67
CA SER A 35 -6.28 -14.17 3.22
C SER A 35 -7.57 -13.71 2.54
N GLN A 36 -8.58 -13.29 3.30
CA GLN A 36 -9.91 -12.96 2.84
C GLN A 36 -10.40 -11.63 3.43
N ILE A 37 -10.97 -10.79 2.57
CA ILE A 37 -11.68 -9.55 2.88
C ILE A 37 -13.16 -9.78 2.53
N THR A 38 -14.03 -9.62 3.52
CA THR A 38 -15.48 -9.67 3.30
C THR A 38 -16.03 -8.25 3.17
N VAL A 39 -16.80 -8.01 2.12
CA VAL A 39 -17.50 -6.75 1.87
C VAL A 39 -18.94 -6.88 2.37
N TYR A 40 -19.26 -6.28 3.52
CA TYR A 40 -20.55 -6.45 4.18
C TYR A 40 -21.64 -5.55 3.60
N LYS A 41 -22.88 -6.05 3.53
CA LYS A 41 -24.02 -5.31 2.99
C LYS A 41 -24.58 -4.33 4.01
N GLU A 42 -24.63 -3.06 3.69
CA GLU A 42 -25.11 -2.02 4.60
C GLU A 42 -26.23 -1.17 4.00
N VAL A 43 -26.89 -0.39 4.86
CA VAL A 43 -27.88 0.63 4.45
C VAL A 43 -27.26 1.99 4.70
N GLY A 44 -26.82 2.67 3.63
CA GLY A 44 -26.22 4.00 3.74
C GLY A 44 -25.32 4.35 2.55
N SER A 45 -24.61 5.46 2.70
CA SER A 45 -23.61 5.97 1.76
C SER A 45 -22.34 6.35 2.51
N ALA A 46 -21.22 6.33 1.82
CA ALA A 46 -19.94 6.81 2.34
C ALA A 46 -19.97 8.30 2.70
N ASN A 47 -19.13 8.70 3.64
CA ASN A 47 -18.92 10.10 4.01
C ASN A 47 -17.50 10.52 3.68
N LEU A 48 -17.26 10.87 2.42
CA LEU A 48 -15.93 11.20 1.92
C LEU A 48 -15.34 12.49 2.52
N LYS A 49 -16.14 13.32 3.20
CA LYS A 49 -15.66 14.47 3.96
C LYS A 49 -15.15 14.10 5.35
N ALA A 50 -15.62 12.98 5.90
CA ALA A 50 -15.19 12.41 7.18
C ALA A 50 -15.08 10.88 7.07
N PRO A 51 -14.05 10.37 6.37
CA PRO A 51 -13.87 8.94 6.12
C PRO A 51 -13.97 8.09 7.39
N GLY A 52 -14.77 7.03 7.32
CA GLY A 52 -14.90 6.07 8.42
C GLY A 52 -15.79 6.50 9.60
N THR A 53 -16.43 7.67 9.57
CA THR A 53 -17.32 8.12 10.67
C THR A 53 -18.72 7.54 10.62
N GLU A 54 -19.14 6.99 9.49
CA GLU A 54 -20.47 6.41 9.35
C GLU A 54 -20.69 5.24 10.31
N SER A 55 -21.87 5.19 10.91
CA SER A 55 -22.14 4.30 12.05
C SER A 55 -22.05 2.80 11.69
N PHE A 56 -22.32 2.44 10.42
CA PHE A 56 -22.23 1.07 9.94
C PHE A 56 -20.80 0.50 10.04
N TRP A 57 -19.77 1.35 9.98
CA TRP A 57 -18.39 0.91 10.14
C TRP A 57 -18.14 0.26 11.51
N ASN A 58 -18.91 0.59 12.55
CA ASN A 58 -18.77 -0.02 13.88
C ASN A 58 -19.15 -1.51 13.91
N ASN A 59 -19.96 -1.97 12.95
CA ASN A 59 -20.38 -3.37 12.86
C ASN A 59 -19.42 -4.23 12.04
N ILE A 60 -18.50 -3.60 11.30
CA ILE A 60 -17.55 -4.27 10.43
C ILE A 60 -16.19 -4.34 11.13
N PRO A 61 -15.61 -5.54 11.33
CA PRO A 61 -14.29 -5.66 11.94
C PRO A 61 -13.19 -5.17 10.99
N TRP A 62 -12.10 -4.68 11.56
CA TRP A 62 -10.89 -4.42 10.78
C TRP A 62 -10.25 -5.75 10.37
N THR A 63 -9.96 -5.88 9.08
CA THR A 63 -9.03 -6.90 8.56
C THR A 63 -7.64 -6.30 8.55
N ASN A 64 -6.71 -6.84 9.34
CA ASN A 64 -5.33 -6.35 9.37
C ASN A 64 -4.48 -7.16 8.38
N LEU A 65 -3.93 -6.46 7.40
CA LEU A 65 -3.07 -7.02 6.36
C LEU A 65 -1.62 -6.72 6.70
N SER A 66 -0.78 -7.75 6.70
CA SER A 66 0.67 -7.55 6.75
C SER A 66 1.18 -7.10 5.39
N LEU A 67 2.08 -6.13 5.41
CA LEU A 67 2.76 -5.62 4.24
C LEU A 67 4.27 -5.86 4.36
N SER A 68 4.92 -6.05 3.22
CA SER A 68 6.36 -6.25 3.07
C SER A 68 6.94 -5.28 2.05
N ALA A 69 8.26 -5.08 2.11
CA ALA A 69 9.00 -4.32 1.12
C ALA A 69 8.82 -4.89 -0.30
N ASN A 70 8.53 -4.03 -1.27
CA ASN A 70 8.55 -4.41 -2.69
C ASN A 70 9.98 -4.49 -3.24
N ILE A 71 10.94 -3.80 -2.60
CA ILE A 71 12.36 -3.84 -2.94
C ILE A 71 13.12 -4.41 -1.73
N PRO A 72 13.35 -5.74 -1.68
CA PRO A 72 13.84 -6.39 -0.47
C PRO A 72 15.18 -5.89 0.07
N ASN A 73 16.04 -5.36 -0.81
CA ASN A 73 17.40 -4.92 -0.46
C ASN A 73 17.49 -3.41 -0.15
N ALA A 74 16.40 -2.67 -0.28
CA ALA A 74 16.37 -1.23 -0.04
C ALA A 74 15.89 -0.93 1.38
N PRO A 75 16.71 -0.34 2.27
CA PRO A 75 16.33 -0.08 3.66
C PRO A 75 15.12 0.85 3.82
N THR A 76 14.83 1.70 2.84
CA THR A 76 13.67 2.60 2.86
C THR A 76 12.40 1.96 2.32
N SER A 77 12.44 0.68 1.94
CA SER A 77 11.29 -0.03 1.38
C SER A 77 10.52 -0.80 2.42
N GLY A 78 9.19 -0.75 2.35
CA GLY A 78 8.34 -1.54 3.25
C GLY A 78 8.14 -0.90 4.62
N LEU A 79 8.15 0.43 4.71
CA LEU A 79 8.07 1.18 5.98
C LEU A 79 6.71 1.05 6.67
N THR A 80 5.65 0.77 5.90
CA THR A 80 4.33 0.44 6.44
C THR A 80 4.22 -1.06 6.58
N HIS A 81 4.19 -1.58 7.81
CA HIS A 81 4.12 -3.04 8.03
C HIS A 81 2.69 -3.59 8.11
N ASN A 82 1.71 -2.74 8.40
CA ASN A 82 0.32 -3.16 8.56
C ASN A 82 -0.64 -2.15 7.92
N LEU A 83 -1.65 -2.68 7.24
CA LEU A 83 -2.78 -1.94 6.69
C LEU A 83 -4.08 -2.52 7.25
N SER A 84 -4.88 -1.70 7.91
CA SER A 84 -6.21 -2.09 8.35
C SER A 84 -7.24 -1.77 7.26
N VAL A 85 -8.08 -2.75 6.93
CA VAL A 85 -9.10 -2.65 5.88
C VAL A 85 -10.49 -2.96 6.45
N LYS A 86 -11.49 -2.14 6.12
CA LYS A 86 -12.91 -2.50 6.17
C LYS A 86 -13.50 -2.37 4.78
N ALA A 87 -14.52 -3.17 4.49
CA ALA A 87 -15.21 -3.10 3.22
C ALA A 87 -16.72 -3.27 3.41
N ALA A 88 -17.49 -2.44 2.72
CA ALA A 88 -18.94 -2.45 2.75
C ALA A 88 -19.52 -2.23 1.34
N TRP A 89 -20.80 -2.54 1.14
CA TRP A 89 -21.53 -2.21 -0.08
C TRP A 89 -23.00 -1.96 0.22
N ASN A 90 -23.68 -1.11 -0.56
CA ASN A 90 -25.05 -0.67 -0.28
C ASN A 90 -26.10 -1.14 -1.32
N GLY A 91 -25.69 -1.95 -2.29
CA GLY A 91 -26.53 -2.36 -3.42
C GLY A 91 -26.07 -1.80 -4.76
N THR A 92 -25.51 -0.59 -4.75
CA THR A 92 -25.03 0.11 -5.95
C THR A 92 -23.53 0.30 -5.94
N ASP A 93 -22.96 0.59 -4.78
CA ASP A 93 -21.57 0.98 -4.60
C ASP A 93 -20.83 0.04 -3.65
N ILE A 94 -19.53 -0.09 -3.86
CA ILE A 94 -18.57 -0.66 -2.91
C ILE A 94 -17.80 0.47 -2.22
N PHE A 95 -17.57 0.28 -0.93
CA PHE A 95 -16.81 1.17 -0.05
C PHE A 95 -15.62 0.40 0.51
N ILE A 96 -14.42 0.95 0.39
CA ILE A 96 -13.19 0.40 0.97
C ILE A 96 -12.60 1.45 1.90
N LEU A 97 -12.53 1.14 3.19
CA LEU A 97 -11.92 1.98 4.21
C LEU A 97 -10.54 1.41 4.56
N LEU A 98 -9.51 2.21 4.32
CA LEU A 98 -8.11 1.91 4.57
C LEU A 98 -7.61 2.76 5.72
N ARG A 99 -6.81 2.16 6.61
CA ARG A 99 -6.12 2.89 7.68
C ARG A 99 -4.72 2.35 7.90
N TRP A 100 -3.72 3.22 7.90
CA TRP A 100 -2.33 2.85 8.14
C TRP A 100 -1.62 3.91 8.98
N ASN A 101 -0.59 3.48 9.71
CA ASN A 101 0.29 4.38 10.44
C ASN A 101 1.19 5.12 9.46
N ALA A 102 1.27 6.44 9.60
CA ALA A 102 2.14 7.32 8.83
C ALA A 102 2.72 8.35 9.80
N PRO A 103 3.88 8.08 10.42
CA PRO A 103 4.41 8.93 11.49
C PRO A 103 4.67 10.37 11.02
N ASN A 104 5.07 10.53 9.76
CA ASN A 104 5.29 11.82 9.13
C ASN A 104 4.47 11.87 7.82
N PRO A 105 3.27 12.49 7.81
CA PRO A 105 2.46 12.57 6.61
C PRO A 105 3.06 13.57 5.63
N ALA A 106 2.97 13.26 4.34
CA ALA A 106 3.44 14.12 3.27
C ALA A 106 2.37 15.13 2.84
N PHE A 107 2.33 16.27 3.53
CA PHE A 107 1.51 17.43 3.16
C PHE A 107 2.25 18.37 2.22
N GLY A 108 1.57 18.97 1.25
CA GLY A 108 2.16 19.96 0.33
C GLY A 108 3.16 19.40 -0.69
N ALA A 109 3.43 18.08 -0.68
CA ALA A 109 4.23 17.44 -1.71
C ALA A 109 3.44 17.30 -3.02
N TRP A 110 4.09 17.59 -4.13
CA TRP A 110 3.52 17.38 -5.45
C TRP A 110 3.64 15.92 -5.90
N SER A 111 2.61 15.43 -6.59
CA SER A 111 2.82 14.36 -7.56
C SER A 111 3.64 14.88 -8.74
N ALA A 112 4.81 14.29 -8.99
CA ALA A 112 5.67 14.64 -10.12
C ALA A 112 4.93 14.65 -11.48
N ALA A 113 3.97 13.74 -11.67
CA ALA A 113 3.18 13.67 -12.90
C ALA A 113 2.29 14.91 -13.07
N VAL A 114 1.58 15.32 -12.01
CA VAL A 114 0.66 16.46 -12.05
C VAL A 114 1.41 17.77 -12.15
N ALA A 115 2.53 17.89 -11.44
CA ALA A 115 3.40 19.04 -11.55
C ALA A 115 4.01 19.24 -12.95
N GLY A 116 4.12 18.18 -13.75
CA GLY A 116 4.53 18.29 -15.16
C GLY A 116 3.50 19.00 -16.04
N ILE A 117 2.26 19.16 -15.58
CA ILE A 117 1.18 19.85 -16.28
C ILE A 117 1.12 21.33 -15.89
N ASP A 118 1.35 21.66 -14.62
CA ASP A 118 1.31 23.03 -14.10
C ASP A 118 2.70 23.69 -14.19
N PRO A 119 2.95 24.58 -15.16
CA PRO A 119 4.29 25.04 -15.52
C PRO A 119 5.00 25.86 -14.43
N ASN A 120 4.34 26.16 -13.31
CA ASN A 120 4.93 26.89 -12.17
C ASN A 120 4.90 26.10 -10.85
N ALA A 121 4.74 24.77 -10.90
CA ALA A 121 4.80 23.95 -9.70
C ALA A 121 6.17 24.11 -8.99
N SER A 122 6.13 24.37 -7.69
CA SER A 122 7.31 24.48 -6.81
C SER A 122 7.06 23.70 -5.52
N GLY A 123 8.11 23.13 -4.94
CA GLY A 123 8.05 22.37 -3.69
C GLY A 123 8.55 20.93 -3.79
N PRO A 124 8.31 20.12 -2.75
CA PRO A 124 8.72 18.72 -2.70
C PRO A 124 7.97 17.87 -3.73
N GLY A 125 8.58 16.76 -4.16
CA GLY A 125 7.93 15.75 -5.00
C GLY A 125 8.05 15.97 -6.51
N LEU A 126 8.69 17.07 -6.95
CA LEU A 126 8.82 17.44 -8.37
C LEU A 126 9.89 16.65 -9.12
N PHE A 127 11.00 16.37 -8.46
CA PHE A 127 12.12 15.62 -9.04
C PHE A 127 12.32 14.32 -8.28
N ARG A 128 12.93 13.34 -8.93
CA ARG A 128 13.30 12.07 -8.30
C ARG A 128 14.77 12.13 -8.02
N ILE A 129 15.11 12.10 -6.73
CA ILE A 129 16.47 12.08 -6.24
C ILE A 129 16.64 10.76 -5.52
N ILE A 130 17.58 9.96 -5.97
CA ILE A 130 17.90 8.68 -5.33
C ILE A 130 19.12 8.90 -4.47
N GLU A 131 19.06 8.44 -3.23
CA GLU A 131 20.24 8.26 -2.41
C GLU A 131 20.87 6.91 -2.76
N ILE A 132 22.16 6.95 -3.08
CA ILE A 132 22.95 5.75 -3.33
C ILE A 132 23.37 5.14 -2.00
N THR A 133 23.42 3.80 -1.93
CA THR A 133 23.81 3.01 -0.75
C THR A 133 24.96 3.65 0.04
N PRO A 134 24.77 3.95 1.34
CA PRO A 134 25.80 4.58 2.16
C PRO A 134 27.13 3.82 2.12
N GLY A 135 28.23 4.55 1.93
CA GLY A 135 29.57 3.98 1.76
C GLY A 135 29.92 3.61 0.31
N ALA A 136 28.97 3.71 -0.64
CA ALA A 136 29.29 3.61 -2.05
C ALA A 136 30.28 4.70 -2.49
N LYS A 137 31.09 4.37 -3.49
CA LYS A 137 32.07 5.26 -4.12
C LYS A 137 31.71 5.48 -5.57
N TYR A 138 32.14 6.60 -6.13
CA TYR A 138 32.03 6.86 -7.56
C TYR A 138 33.40 7.04 -8.22
N GLN A 139 33.46 6.71 -9.50
CA GLN A 139 34.61 6.98 -10.36
C GLN A 139 34.13 7.40 -11.75
N VAL A 140 34.77 8.41 -12.34
CA VAL A 140 34.55 8.77 -13.74
C VAL A 140 35.67 8.17 -14.59
N MET A 141 35.31 7.24 -15.45
CA MET A 141 36.24 6.52 -16.33
C MET A 141 36.41 7.28 -17.65
N SER A 142 37.56 7.94 -17.79
CA SER A 142 37.87 8.85 -18.91
C SER A 142 38.09 8.17 -20.27
N ASN A 143 38.33 6.85 -20.28
CA ASN A 143 38.48 6.06 -21.51
C ASN A 143 37.16 5.93 -22.30
N TYR A 144 36.01 6.24 -21.70
CA TYR A 144 34.72 6.31 -22.39
C TYR A 144 34.51 7.70 -23.00
N THR A 145 35.22 8.00 -24.09
CA THR A 145 35.30 9.35 -24.68
C THR A 145 34.00 9.84 -25.31
N SER A 146 33.06 8.94 -25.65
CA SER A 146 31.71 9.26 -26.12
C SER A 146 30.70 9.53 -25.00
N TYR A 147 31.11 9.33 -23.74
CA TYR A 147 30.27 9.53 -22.56
C TYR A 147 30.60 10.85 -21.88
N TYR A 148 29.59 11.39 -21.20
CA TYR A 148 29.79 12.44 -20.21
C TYR A 148 29.02 12.13 -18.94
N THR A 149 29.50 12.68 -17.84
CA THR A 149 28.89 12.61 -16.51
C THR A 149 28.82 14.01 -15.93
N ILE A 150 27.86 14.30 -15.06
CA ILE A 150 27.79 15.55 -14.31
C ILE A 150 28.02 15.25 -12.83
N VAL A 151 29.13 15.75 -12.27
CA VAL A 151 29.47 15.60 -10.84
C VAL A 151 29.44 16.96 -10.18
N ASN A 152 28.59 17.14 -9.17
CA ASN A 152 28.45 18.41 -8.44
C ASN A 152 28.20 19.63 -9.37
N GLY A 153 27.45 19.40 -10.46
CA GLY A 153 27.16 20.43 -11.47
C GLY A 153 28.25 20.65 -12.52
N THR A 154 29.39 19.97 -12.43
CA THR A 154 30.48 20.03 -13.40
C THR A 154 30.36 18.88 -14.40
N LYS A 155 30.35 19.20 -15.70
CA LYS A 155 30.34 18.20 -16.76
C LYS A 155 31.76 17.66 -16.98
N GLU A 156 31.92 16.34 -16.88
CA GLU A 156 33.17 15.62 -17.08
C GLU A 156 33.06 14.64 -18.26
N THR A 157 34.13 14.49 -19.03
CA THR A 157 34.22 13.48 -20.09
C THR A 157 34.54 12.12 -19.47
N GLY A 158 33.69 11.12 -19.75
CA GLY A 158 33.83 9.78 -19.21
C GLY A 158 32.52 9.22 -18.69
N ARG A 159 32.54 7.92 -18.39
CA ARG A 159 31.38 7.18 -17.86
C ARG A 159 31.49 7.05 -16.35
N LEU A 160 30.39 7.34 -15.66
CA LEU A 160 30.27 7.16 -14.23
C LEU A 160 30.20 5.68 -13.87
N PHE A 161 30.96 5.27 -12.87
CA PHE A 161 30.84 4.00 -12.19
C PHE A 161 30.50 4.24 -10.72
N LEU A 162 29.55 3.46 -10.20
CA LEU A 162 29.21 3.41 -8.78
C LEU A 162 29.64 2.05 -8.23
N SER A 163 30.28 2.04 -7.06
CA SER A 163 30.82 0.82 -6.47
C SER A 163 30.49 0.72 -4.99
N TYR A 164 30.12 -0.47 -4.55
CA TYR A 164 29.80 -0.78 -3.15
C TYR A 164 29.99 -2.28 -2.92
N ASP A 165 30.65 -2.66 -1.83
CA ASP A 165 30.80 -4.06 -1.41
C ASP A 165 31.17 -5.07 -2.53
N GLY A 166 32.23 -4.76 -3.28
CA GLY A 166 32.72 -5.59 -4.39
C GLY A 166 31.93 -5.46 -5.71
N ILE A 167 30.81 -4.75 -5.71
CA ILE A 167 30.03 -4.40 -6.91
C ILE A 167 30.61 -3.14 -7.54
N SER A 168 30.58 -3.06 -8.87
CA SER A 168 30.97 -1.88 -9.65
C SER A 168 30.11 -1.78 -10.90
N GLU A 169 29.11 -0.90 -10.87
CA GLU A 169 28.15 -0.73 -11.95
C GLU A 169 28.42 0.52 -12.77
N ALA A 170 28.38 0.36 -14.09
CA ALA A 170 28.49 1.45 -15.03
C ALA A 170 27.14 2.16 -15.16
N MET A 171 27.11 3.47 -14.90
CA MET A 171 25.90 4.25 -15.03
C MET A 171 25.69 4.74 -16.48
N PRO A 172 24.43 4.99 -16.87
CA PRO A 172 24.11 5.45 -18.22
C PRO A 172 24.76 6.78 -18.62
N ASN A 173 24.90 7.02 -19.93
CA ASN A 173 25.43 8.28 -20.44
C ASN A 173 24.62 9.49 -19.95
N GLY A 174 25.30 10.57 -19.58
CA GLY A 174 24.67 11.78 -19.05
C GLY A 174 24.20 11.66 -17.60
N SER A 175 24.63 10.61 -16.87
CA SER A 175 24.33 10.46 -15.45
C SER A 175 24.79 11.68 -14.64
N GLN A 176 23.99 12.05 -13.65
CA GLN A 176 24.24 13.21 -12.81
C GLN A 176 24.21 12.83 -11.34
N ILE A 177 25.29 13.14 -10.63
CA ILE A 177 25.39 12.97 -9.18
C ILE A 177 25.75 14.27 -8.47
N LYS A 178 25.32 14.38 -7.21
CA LYS A 178 25.79 15.36 -6.24
C LYS A 178 26.32 14.62 -5.03
N VAL A 179 27.55 14.93 -4.63
CA VAL A 179 28.17 14.41 -3.42
C VAL A 179 28.06 15.47 -2.34
N LEU A 180 27.35 15.14 -1.26
CA LEU A 180 27.18 16.03 -0.12
C LEU A 180 28.46 16.05 0.74
N GLY A 181 28.58 17.05 1.62
CA GLY A 181 29.77 17.21 2.48
C GLY A 181 30.02 16.07 3.46
N ASN A 182 29.00 15.25 3.75
CA ASN A 182 29.08 14.04 4.57
C ASN A 182 29.42 12.77 3.74
N GLY A 183 29.62 12.90 2.43
CA GLY A 183 29.91 11.78 1.53
C GLY A 183 28.68 11.09 0.93
N THR A 184 27.45 11.47 1.30
CA THR A 184 26.24 10.93 0.66
C THR A 184 26.22 11.27 -0.83
N ILE A 185 25.97 10.28 -1.68
CA ILE A 185 25.86 10.44 -3.13
C ILE A 185 24.37 10.47 -3.50
N LEU A 186 23.93 11.60 -4.06
CA LEU A 186 22.59 11.78 -4.61
C LEU A 186 22.63 11.65 -6.12
N PHE A 187 21.84 10.74 -6.66
CA PHE A 187 21.65 10.57 -8.10
C PHE A 187 20.41 11.33 -8.57
N TYR A 188 20.61 12.22 -9.55
CA TYR A 188 19.55 13.08 -10.10
C TYR A 188 18.95 12.50 -11.37
N HIS A 189 17.70 12.87 -11.65
CA HIS A 189 16.98 12.50 -12.88
C HIS A 189 16.87 10.98 -13.09
N SER A 190 16.37 10.28 -12.07
CA SER A 190 16.20 8.83 -12.14
C SER A 190 15.12 8.41 -13.16
N LEU A 191 15.52 8.18 -14.40
CA LEU A 191 14.68 7.52 -15.39
C LEU A 191 14.45 6.06 -14.97
N ARG A 192 13.32 5.46 -15.38
CA ARG A 192 12.97 4.07 -15.00
C ARG A 192 14.10 3.05 -15.25
N PRO A 193 14.85 3.13 -16.37
CA PRO A 193 16.03 2.28 -16.57
C PRO A 193 17.09 2.38 -15.46
N ILE A 194 17.36 3.60 -14.98
CA ILE A 194 18.34 3.85 -13.91
C ILE A 194 17.84 3.28 -12.58
N GLU A 195 16.55 3.45 -12.27
CA GLU A 195 15.92 2.84 -11.09
C GLU A 195 16.18 1.32 -11.08
N ARG A 196 15.91 0.63 -12.20
CA ARG A 196 16.18 -0.81 -12.32
C ARG A 196 17.64 -1.18 -12.11
N ILE A 197 18.58 -0.49 -12.78
CA ILE A 197 20.02 -0.76 -12.62
C ILE A 197 20.42 -0.66 -11.14
N LEU A 198 19.97 0.38 -10.45
CA LEU A 198 20.30 0.60 -9.04
C LEU A 198 19.64 -0.44 -8.10
N TYR A 199 18.40 -0.87 -8.38
CA TYR A 199 17.75 -1.91 -7.60
C TYR A 199 18.41 -3.28 -7.78
N ASP A 200 18.67 -3.67 -9.04
CA ASP A 200 19.23 -4.99 -9.39
C ASP A 200 20.68 -5.13 -8.88
N SER A 201 21.40 -4.01 -8.73
CA SER A 201 22.77 -3.97 -8.20
C SER A 201 22.90 -3.71 -6.69
N GLY A 202 21.79 -3.48 -5.99
CA GLY A 202 21.84 -3.11 -4.55
C GLY A 202 22.49 -1.75 -4.25
N LEU A 203 22.64 -0.89 -5.27
CA LEU A 203 23.14 0.49 -5.13
C LEU A 203 22.04 1.49 -4.79
N PHE A 204 20.78 1.07 -4.82
CA PHE A 204 19.66 1.86 -4.34
C PHE A 204 19.52 1.77 -2.82
N TYR A 205 19.71 2.89 -2.12
CA TYR A 205 19.37 3.00 -0.70
C TYR A 205 17.89 3.31 -0.52
N GLY A 206 17.44 4.34 -1.23
CA GLY A 206 16.13 4.95 -1.07
C GLY A 206 15.98 6.21 -1.90
N TYR A 207 14.76 6.74 -2.00
CA TYR A 207 14.60 8.10 -2.50
C TYR A 207 14.97 9.10 -1.41
N TYR A 208 15.79 10.08 -1.78
CA TYR A 208 16.28 11.10 -0.85
C TYR A 208 15.12 11.95 -0.33
N THR A 209 15.08 12.14 0.98
CA THR A 209 14.18 13.06 1.66
C THR A 209 14.90 13.91 2.70
N ASN A 210 14.33 15.06 3.01
CA ASN A 210 14.69 15.93 4.13
C ASN A 210 13.50 16.82 4.50
N SER A 211 13.69 17.76 5.42
CA SER A 211 12.65 18.68 5.90
C SER A 211 12.01 19.57 4.83
N THR A 212 12.64 19.72 3.66
CA THR A 212 12.19 20.56 2.53
C THR A 212 11.90 19.77 1.26
N TRP A 213 12.30 18.50 1.22
CA TRP A 213 12.24 17.66 0.02
C TRP A 213 11.73 16.27 0.38
N TYR A 214 10.58 15.89 -0.15
CA TYR A 214 9.95 14.59 0.09
C TYR A 214 8.93 14.28 -1.02
N TYR A 215 8.24 13.15 -0.91
CA TYR A 215 7.27 12.68 -1.92
C TYR A 215 5.87 12.61 -1.30
N PRO A 216 4.79 12.61 -2.12
CA PRO A 216 3.44 12.47 -1.59
C PRO A 216 3.18 11.05 -1.08
N ASP A 217 2.38 10.94 -0.04
CA ASP A 217 1.86 9.66 0.47
C ASP A 217 0.88 9.08 -0.54
N ARG A 218 0.81 7.74 -0.57
CA ARG A 218 -0.06 7.03 -1.51
C ARG A 218 -0.62 5.77 -0.89
N ALA A 219 -1.77 5.38 -1.39
CA ALA A 219 -2.35 4.06 -1.16
C ALA A 219 -2.94 3.55 -2.46
N ALA A 220 -2.83 2.25 -2.71
CA ALA A 220 -3.40 1.62 -3.89
C ALA A 220 -4.05 0.28 -3.57
N MET A 221 -5.13 0.00 -4.30
CA MET A 221 -5.79 -1.30 -4.34
C MET A 221 -5.76 -1.82 -5.77
N MET A 222 -5.21 -3.00 -5.97
CA MET A 222 -5.14 -3.70 -7.25
C MET A 222 -6.18 -4.81 -7.31
N TRP A 223 -6.84 -4.96 -8.44
CA TRP A 223 -7.83 -5.98 -8.75
C TRP A 223 -7.32 -6.81 -9.92
N TYR A 224 -7.10 -8.11 -9.73
CA TYR A 224 -6.78 -9.01 -10.83
C TYR A 224 -7.99 -9.16 -11.76
N MET A 225 -7.73 -9.08 -13.05
CA MET A 225 -8.73 -9.11 -14.13
C MET A 225 -8.55 -10.31 -15.06
N GLY A 226 -7.52 -11.13 -14.85
CA GLY A 226 -7.28 -12.33 -15.64
C GLY A 226 -8.18 -13.50 -15.24
N SER A 227 -8.05 -14.61 -15.96
CA SER A 227 -8.70 -15.86 -15.60
C SER A 227 -7.83 -16.68 -14.64
N GLY A 228 -8.48 -17.57 -13.87
CA GLY A 228 -7.82 -18.44 -12.91
C GLY A 228 -7.32 -17.73 -11.65
N THR A 229 -6.60 -18.48 -10.80
CA THR A 229 -5.99 -17.96 -9.58
C THR A 229 -4.60 -17.41 -9.88
N PRO A 230 -4.30 -16.13 -9.60
CA PRO A 230 -2.99 -15.56 -9.83
C PRO A 230 -1.95 -16.15 -8.87
N THR A 231 -0.71 -16.26 -9.33
CA THR A 231 0.44 -16.76 -8.57
C THR A 231 1.46 -15.68 -8.21
N MET A 232 1.33 -14.49 -8.82
CA MET A 232 2.19 -13.34 -8.61
C MET A 232 1.38 -12.06 -8.64
N ASP A 233 1.65 -11.13 -7.73
CA ASP A 233 1.03 -9.79 -7.63
C ASP A 233 2.03 -8.65 -7.91
N GLY A 234 3.29 -8.99 -8.17
CA GLY A 234 4.33 -8.01 -8.46
C GLY A 234 4.21 -7.35 -9.84
N MET A 235 4.86 -6.19 -9.97
CA MET A 235 4.97 -5.43 -11.22
C MET A 235 6.44 -5.26 -11.62
N HIS A 236 6.72 -5.15 -12.92
CA HIS A 236 8.07 -4.94 -13.45
C HIS A 236 8.59 -3.53 -13.15
N ILE A 237 9.85 -3.43 -12.76
CA ILE A 237 10.63 -2.20 -12.78
C ILE A 237 11.25 -2.09 -14.19
N GLY A 238 10.39 -1.88 -15.17
CA GLY A 238 10.75 -1.87 -16.59
C GLY A 238 11.17 -0.50 -17.13
N GLY A 239 11.19 -0.37 -18.46
CA GLY A 239 11.46 0.89 -19.15
C GLY A 239 10.30 1.90 -19.06
N LYS A 240 10.44 3.07 -19.69
CA LYS A 240 9.34 4.03 -19.85
C LYS A 240 8.21 3.47 -20.73
N PHE A 241 8.55 2.63 -21.70
CA PHE A 241 7.63 1.96 -22.61
C PHE A 241 8.20 0.57 -22.96
N PRO A 242 7.37 -0.37 -23.44
CA PRO A 242 7.82 -1.72 -23.79
C PRO A 242 8.86 -1.71 -24.92
N GLY A 243 9.90 -2.54 -24.79
CA GLY A 243 10.98 -2.63 -25.76
C GLY A 243 11.92 -1.42 -25.79
N GLN A 244 11.87 -0.53 -24.79
CA GLN A 244 12.80 0.60 -24.72
C GLN A 244 14.24 0.09 -24.71
N THR A 245 15.08 0.62 -25.59
CA THR A 245 16.53 0.47 -25.48
C THR A 245 17.12 1.71 -24.83
N PHE A 246 17.90 1.54 -23.77
CA PHE A 246 18.51 2.64 -23.03
C PHE A 246 19.96 2.29 -22.69
N ASP A 247 20.91 3.07 -23.21
CA ASP A 247 22.36 2.83 -23.07
C ASP A 247 22.81 1.39 -23.42
N GLY A 248 22.19 0.79 -24.44
CA GLY A 248 22.47 -0.58 -24.91
C GLY A 248 21.67 -1.68 -24.20
N GLU A 249 20.97 -1.37 -23.11
CA GLU A 249 20.08 -2.32 -22.44
C GLU A 249 18.68 -2.31 -23.03
N ASN A 250 18.09 -3.50 -23.21
CA ASN A 250 16.71 -3.66 -23.67
C ASN A 250 15.77 -3.92 -22.48
N PHE A 251 14.70 -3.14 -22.40
CA PHE A 251 13.64 -3.26 -21.41
C PHE A 251 12.39 -3.82 -22.09
N THR A 252 12.23 -5.16 -22.05
CA THR A 252 11.10 -5.86 -22.66
C THR A 252 9.75 -5.31 -22.18
N TYR A 253 9.65 -5.00 -20.90
CA TYR A 253 8.43 -4.53 -20.25
C TYR A 253 8.56 -3.06 -19.86
N ALA A 254 7.43 -2.34 -19.84
CA ALA A 254 7.39 -1.03 -19.20
C ALA A 254 7.30 -1.16 -17.67
N GLY A 255 7.76 -0.12 -16.98
CA GLY A 255 7.59 0.04 -15.55
C GLY A 255 6.11 0.02 -15.15
N GLY A 256 5.75 -0.87 -14.26
CA GLY A 256 4.38 -1.08 -13.82
C GLY A 256 3.62 -2.17 -14.61
N ALA A 257 4.23 -2.81 -15.61
CA ALA A 257 3.63 -3.99 -16.24
C ALA A 257 3.46 -5.12 -15.20
N LEU A 258 2.33 -5.82 -15.22
CA LEU A 258 2.02 -6.92 -14.31
C LEU A 258 2.90 -8.14 -14.60
N LYS A 259 3.52 -8.74 -13.57
CA LYS A 259 4.37 -9.93 -13.74
C LYS A 259 3.58 -11.21 -14.02
N GLN A 260 2.34 -11.33 -13.54
CA GLN A 260 1.48 -12.52 -13.69
C GLN A 260 1.19 -12.85 -15.17
N PRO A 261 1.76 -13.93 -15.75
CA PRO A 261 1.62 -14.23 -17.18
C PRO A 261 0.17 -14.40 -17.63
N GLY A 262 -0.17 -13.84 -18.78
CA GLY A 262 -1.53 -13.82 -19.33
C GLY A 262 -2.51 -12.95 -18.53
N GLY A 263 -2.03 -12.25 -17.51
CA GLY A 263 -2.83 -11.48 -16.56
C GLY A 263 -3.00 -10.01 -16.94
N ALA A 264 -4.04 -9.42 -16.40
CA ALA A 264 -4.24 -7.99 -16.35
C ALA A 264 -4.75 -7.60 -14.96
N ALA A 265 -4.62 -6.33 -14.60
CA ALA A 265 -5.16 -5.81 -13.36
C ALA A 265 -5.63 -4.36 -13.52
N ASN A 266 -6.62 -3.99 -12.72
CA ASN A 266 -7.05 -2.62 -12.50
C ASN A 266 -6.51 -2.12 -11.16
N ILE A 267 -6.04 -0.89 -11.07
CA ILE A 267 -5.49 -0.33 -9.83
C ILE A 267 -6.20 0.98 -9.52
N TRP A 268 -6.60 1.15 -8.27
CA TRP A 268 -7.15 2.40 -7.74
C TRP A 268 -6.05 3.04 -6.90
N MET A 269 -5.48 4.14 -7.37
CA MET A 269 -4.35 4.79 -6.70
C MET A 269 -4.73 6.18 -6.18
N TRP A 270 -4.71 6.35 -4.86
CA TRP A 270 -4.84 7.64 -4.19
C TRP A 270 -3.48 8.25 -3.91
N VAL A 271 -3.36 9.58 -4.01
CA VAL A 271 -2.11 10.33 -3.82
C VAL A 271 -2.41 11.63 -3.07
N SER A 272 -1.78 11.87 -1.91
CA SER A 272 -2.01 13.08 -1.08
C SER A 272 -1.64 14.40 -1.75
N GLY A 273 -0.83 14.32 -2.80
CA GLY A 273 -0.29 15.44 -3.57
C GLY A 273 -0.93 15.65 -4.94
N ALA A 274 -2.06 15.01 -5.18
CA ALA A 274 -2.75 15.06 -6.47
C ALA A 274 -4.23 14.79 -6.37
N THR A 275 -4.67 13.81 -5.58
CA THR A 275 -6.05 13.31 -5.65
C THR A 275 -6.81 13.47 -4.34
N TRP A 276 -6.20 14.12 -3.34
CA TRP A 276 -6.83 14.42 -2.06
C TRP A 276 -7.49 15.80 -2.13
N ASN A 277 -8.83 15.85 -1.99
CA ASN A 277 -9.55 17.11 -2.02
C ASN A 277 -9.39 17.90 -0.71
N ASN A 278 -8.19 18.41 -0.49
CA ASN A 278 -7.83 19.30 0.61
C ASN A 278 -6.96 20.43 0.06
N LYS A 279 -7.57 21.59 -0.21
CA LYS A 279 -6.85 22.74 -0.79
C LYS A 279 -5.74 23.32 0.09
N SER A 280 -5.70 22.98 1.38
CA SER A 280 -4.63 23.43 2.28
C SER A 280 -3.36 22.60 2.12
N GLU A 281 -3.51 21.29 1.88
CA GLU A 281 -2.42 20.32 1.95
C GLU A 281 -2.15 19.57 0.64
N ASP A 282 -3.10 19.50 -0.29
CA ASP A 282 -2.93 18.94 -1.63
C ASP A 282 -2.70 20.09 -2.64
N PRO A 283 -1.51 20.18 -3.25
CA PRO A 283 -1.20 21.26 -4.18
C PRO A 283 -2.04 21.21 -5.45
N ALA A 284 -2.36 20.03 -6.01
CA ALA A 284 -3.13 19.96 -7.24
C ALA A 284 -4.55 20.53 -7.07
N PHE A 285 -5.18 20.27 -5.92
CA PHE A 285 -6.46 20.88 -5.55
C PHE A 285 -6.35 22.35 -5.19
N LYS A 286 -5.27 22.76 -4.52
CA LYS A 286 -4.99 24.19 -4.23
C LYS A 286 -4.92 25.04 -5.50
N TYR A 287 -4.25 24.52 -6.53
CA TYR A 287 -4.08 25.19 -7.81
C TYR A 287 -5.23 24.94 -8.81
N ASN A 288 -6.30 24.23 -8.38
CA ASN A 288 -7.45 23.86 -9.20
C ASN A 288 -7.06 23.15 -10.52
N VAL A 289 -6.00 22.33 -10.51
CA VAL A 289 -5.49 21.65 -11.71
C VAL A 289 -6.59 20.83 -12.37
N TRP A 290 -7.36 20.10 -11.58
CA TRP A 290 -8.40 19.18 -12.08
C TRP A 290 -9.55 19.89 -12.77
N GLU A 291 -9.92 21.07 -12.29
CA GLU A 291 -10.99 21.90 -12.86
C GLU A 291 -10.58 22.53 -14.21
N ASN A 292 -9.29 22.53 -14.55
CA ASN A 292 -8.78 23.06 -15.80
C ASN A 292 -8.73 22.01 -16.93
N LYS A 293 -9.84 21.91 -17.68
CA LYS A 293 -9.96 20.97 -18.82
C LYS A 293 -8.89 21.16 -19.90
N SER A 294 -8.35 22.35 -20.12
CA SER A 294 -7.30 22.54 -21.14
C SER A 294 -5.97 21.89 -20.72
N MET A 295 -5.73 21.77 -19.41
CA MET A 295 -4.57 21.10 -18.82
C MET A 295 -4.78 19.59 -18.70
N THR A 296 -5.94 19.17 -18.21
CA THR A 296 -6.19 17.77 -17.84
C THR A 296 -6.87 16.96 -18.93
N GLY A 297 -7.40 17.62 -19.96
CA GLY A 297 -8.19 16.98 -21.02
C GLY A 297 -9.54 16.43 -20.54
N LEU A 298 -9.90 16.61 -19.26
CA LEU A 298 -11.06 15.99 -18.63
C LEU A 298 -12.02 16.99 -17.99
N PRO A 299 -13.33 16.69 -17.98
CA PRO A 299 -14.32 17.52 -17.30
C PRO A 299 -14.42 17.14 -15.82
N TYR A 300 -13.52 17.65 -14.97
CA TYR A 300 -13.72 17.57 -13.52
C TYR A 300 -14.64 18.69 -13.04
N THR A 301 -15.56 18.37 -12.12
CA THR A 301 -16.24 19.37 -11.31
C THR A 301 -16.05 18.99 -9.85
N ASN A 302 -15.44 19.90 -9.09
CA ASN A 302 -15.20 19.69 -7.68
C ASN A 302 -16.54 19.68 -6.91
N ASN A 303 -16.93 18.50 -6.43
CA ASN A 303 -18.12 18.26 -5.61
C ASN A 303 -17.78 18.07 -4.12
N GLY A 304 -16.54 18.39 -3.72
CA GLY A 304 -16.04 18.20 -2.35
C GLY A 304 -15.51 16.80 -2.07
N THR A 305 -15.31 15.95 -3.08
CA THR A 305 -14.64 14.64 -2.96
C THR A 305 -13.31 14.65 -3.70
N GLY A 306 -12.36 13.85 -3.21
CA GLY A 306 -11.16 13.50 -3.97
C GLY A 306 -11.46 12.34 -4.91
N PHE A 307 -10.42 11.74 -5.48
CA PHE A 307 -10.57 10.56 -6.32
C PHE A 307 -9.36 9.63 -6.22
N ALA A 308 -9.45 8.43 -6.80
CA ALA A 308 -8.32 7.55 -7.02
C ALA A 308 -8.11 7.38 -8.53
N VAL A 309 -6.86 7.47 -8.96
CA VAL A 309 -6.47 7.28 -10.37
C VAL A 309 -6.76 5.83 -10.77
N PRO A 310 -7.61 5.59 -11.77
CA PRO A 310 -7.84 4.26 -12.31
C PRO A 310 -6.75 3.91 -13.32
N LEU A 311 -5.87 3.00 -12.93
CA LEU A 311 -4.85 2.45 -13.81
C LEU A 311 -5.27 1.08 -14.32
N TYR A 312 -4.77 0.72 -15.49
CA TYR A 312 -4.87 -0.61 -16.06
C TYR A 312 -3.47 -1.09 -16.40
N THR A 313 -3.14 -2.31 -15.98
CA THR A 313 -1.86 -2.94 -16.29
C THR A 313 -2.09 -4.32 -16.88
N ASN A 314 -1.20 -4.71 -17.79
CA ASN A 314 -1.11 -6.05 -18.36
C ASN A 314 0.35 -6.49 -18.37
N ASN A 315 0.65 -7.61 -19.02
CA ASN A 315 2.01 -8.14 -19.05
C ASN A 315 3.05 -7.31 -19.80
N THR A 316 2.66 -6.26 -20.52
CA THR A 316 3.62 -5.46 -21.30
C THR A 316 3.75 -4.05 -20.75
N ASN A 317 2.67 -3.44 -20.27
CA ASN A 317 2.64 -2.03 -19.94
C ASN A 317 1.57 -1.66 -18.90
N MET A 318 1.62 -0.42 -18.44
CA MET A 318 0.62 0.22 -17.59
C MET A 318 0.07 1.48 -18.23
N TYR A 319 -1.21 1.72 -17.99
CA TYR A 319 -2.01 2.71 -18.67
C TYR A 319 -2.95 3.42 -17.70
N GLU A 320 -3.39 4.61 -18.08
CA GLU A 320 -4.54 5.28 -17.48
C GLU A 320 -5.82 4.89 -18.20
N VAL A 321 -6.88 4.58 -17.45
CA VAL A 321 -8.13 4.15 -18.10
C VAL A 321 -8.87 5.32 -18.75
N ASP A 322 -8.78 6.54 -18.23
CA ASP A 322 -9.47 7.69 -18.81
C ASP A 322 -8.84 9.00 -18.35
N CYS A 323 -7.87 9.45 -19.12
CA CYS A 323 -7.13 10.67 -18.87
C CYS A 323 -6.44 11.11 -20.16
N SER A 324 -5.96 12.37 -20.20
CA SER A 324 -5.04 12.86 -21.22
C SER A 324 -3.65 12.21 -21.17
N GLY A 325 -3.41 11.29 -20.22
CA GLY A 325 -2.16 10.58 -20.05
C GLY A 325 -1.18 11.27 -19.11
N ILE A 326 -1.67 11.67 -17.93
CA ILE A 326 -0.95 12.52 -16.98
C ILE A 326 0.20 11.77 -16.30
N TRP A 327 -0.07 10.59 -15.76
CA TRP A 327 0.91 9.69 -15.15
C TRP A 327 1.38 8.63 -16.16
N TYR A 328 0.48 8.08 -16.97
CA TYR A 328 0.75 7.00 -17.94
C TYR A 328 0.01 7.21 -19.26
N ALA A 329 0.44 6.56 -20.33
CA ALA A 329 -0.30 6.61 -21.59
C ALA A 329 -1.75 6.12 -21.38
N PRO A 330 -2.75 6.76 -22.00
CA PRO A 330 -4.12 6.32 -21.82
C PRO A 330 -4.39 5.02 -22.57
N VAL A 331 -5.31 4.19 -22.06
CA VAL A 331 -5.75 2.94 -22.73
C VAL A 331 -6.41 3.20 -24.08
N LYS A 332 -7.00 4.39 -24.25
CA LYS A 332 -7.62 4.87 -25.49
C LYS A 332 -7.45 6.39 -25.59
N SER A 333 -7.36 6.90 -26.81
CA SER A 333 -7.23 8.34 -27.08
C SER A 333 -8.56 9.12 -27.02
N SER A 334 -9.71 8.43 -26.98
CA SER A 334 -11.05 9.02 -26.88
C SER A 334 -12.12 7.97 -26.53
N GLY A 335 -13.34 8.42 -26.22
CA GLY A 335 -14.50 7.55 -25.98
C GLY A 335 -14.64 7.00 -24.55
N LEU A 336 -13.81 7.51 -23.65
CA LEU A 336 -13.87 7.37 -22.20
C LEU A 336 -13.78 8.84 -21.73
N GLU A 337 -14.77 9.35 -20.99
CA GLU A 337 -14.80 10.76 -20.52
C GLU A 337 -15.13 10.88 -19.01
N GLY A 338 -15.11 9.78 -18.26
CA GLY A 338 -15.55 9.74 -16.85
C GLY A 338 -14.72 8.93 -15.86
N SER A 339 -13.65 8.21 -16.22
CA SER A 339 -13.07 7.22 -15.28
C SER A 339 -12.27 7.81 -14.13
N LEU A 340 -11.55 8.93 -14.32
CA LEU A 340 -10.71 9.50 -13.26
C LEU A 340 -11.48 9.89 -12.00
N PHE A 341 -12.75 10.29 -12.15
CA PHE A 341 -13.58 10.78 -11.06
C PHE A 341 -14.66 9.78 -10.62
N PHE A 342 -14.65 8.58 -11.21
CA PHE A 342 -15.63 7.55 -10.90
C PHE A 342 -15.30 6.74 -9.64
N ILE A 343 -14.02 6.72 -9.26
CA ILE A 343 -13.58 6.19 -7.97
C ILE A 343 -13.39 7.40 -7.06
N GLU A 344 -14.46 7.79 -6.38
CA GLU A 344 -14.41 8.90 -5.45
C GLU A 344 -13.61 8.51 -4.21
N SER A 345 -12.96 9.50 -3.59
CA SER A 345 -12.21 9.27 -2.37
C SER A 345 -12.38 10.39 -1.35
N GLY A 346 -12.13 10.03 -0.10
CA GLY A 346 -12.03 10.93 1.03
C GLY A 346 -10.87 10.50 1.90
N ALA A 347 -10.07 11.44 2.39
CA ALA A 347 -8.96 11.11 3.28
C ALA A 347 -8.84 12.11 4.43
N THR A 348 -8.48 11.61 5.60
CA THR A 348 -8.12 12.41 6.78
C THR A 348 -6.85 11.87 7.39
N TYR A 349 -6.07 12.75 8.00
CA TYR A 349 -4.93 12.39 8.82
C TYR A 349 -5.19 12.82 10.26
N SER A 350 -5.07 11.89 11.21
CA SER A 350 -5.19 12.18 12.64
C SER A 350 -4.45 11.15 13.49
N ASN A 351 -3.84 11.61 14.59
CA ASN A 351 -3.19 10.76 15.59
C ASN A 351 -2.12 9.80 15.03
N GLY A 352 -1.38 10.19 13.98
CA GLY A 352 -0.38 9.31 13.36
C GLY A 352 -0.90 8.41 12.25
N TYR A 353 -2.19 8.51 11.87
CA TYR A 353 -2.81 7.62 10.90
C TYR A 353 -3.48 8.38 9.77
N TRP A 354 -3.27 7.88 8.56
CA TRP A 354 -4.19 8.14 7.46
C TRP A 354 -5.41 7.24 7.59
N THR A 355 -6.58 7.82 7.32
CA THR A 355 -7.84 7.11 7.07
C THR A 355 -8.34 7.52 5.70
N LEU A 356 -8.42 6.57 4.78
CA LEU A 356 -8.83 6.77 3.38
C LEU A 356 -10.06 5.93 3.09
N GLU A 357 -11.10 6.53 2.53
CA GLU A 357 -12.29 5.84 2.04
C GLU A 357 -12.35 5.98 0.52
N LEU A 358 -12.47 4.84 -0.17
CA LEU A 358 -12.64 4.73 -1.61
C LEU A 358 -14.06 4.25 -1.91
N VAL A 359 -14.72 4.91 -2.84
CA VAL A 359 -16.10 4.62 -3.23
C VAL A 359 -16.18 4.46 -4.73
N ARG A 360 -16.86 3.41 -5.17
CA ARG A 360 -17.06 3.16 -6.60
C ARG A 360 -18.35 2.37 -6.80
N PRO A 361 -19.11 2.65 -7.87
CA PRO A 361 -20.17 1.74 -8.29
C PRO A 361 -19.67 0.32 -8.57
N LEU A 362 -20.52 -0.66 -8.25
CA LEU A 362 -20.24 -2.08 -8.46
C LEU A 362 -20.10 -2.42 -9.95
N ALA A 363 -21.03 -1.90 -10.76
CA ALA A 363 -21.03 -2.04 -12.21
C ALA A 363 -20.36 -0.84 -12.87
N VAL A 364 -19.66 -1.10 -13.97
CA VAL A 364 -19.13 -0.05 -14.86
C VAL A 364 -19.80 -0.10 -16.22
N PRO A 365 -19.86 1.03 -16.94
CA PRO A 365 -20.34 1.03 -18.31
C PRO A 365 -19.51 0.10 -19.21
N THR A 366 -20.15 -0.47 -20.24
CA THR A 366 -19.58 -1.54 -21.07
C THR A 366 -18.20 -1.19 -21.66
N ASN A 367 -17.98 0.06 -22.05
CA ASN A 367 -16.70 0.54 -22.60
C ASN A 367 -15.52 0.50 -21.59
N TYR A 368 -15.80 0.46 -20.29
CA TYR A 368 -14.80 0.33 -19.22
C TYR A 368 -14.60 -1.10 -18.73
N SER A 369 -15.55 -2.02 -19.03
CA SER A 369 -15.56 -3.39 -18.46
C SER A 369 -14.33 -4.25 -18.78
N GLN A 370 -13.58 -3.92 -19.83
CA GLN A 370 -12.31 -4.57 -20.19
C GLN A 370 -11.12 -4.09 -19.35
N TYR A 371 -11.23 -2.94 -18.69
CA TYR A 371 -10.16 -2.31 -17.93
C TYR A 371 -10.44 -2.24 -16.43
N MET A 372 -11.66 -2.56 -16.01
CA MET A 372 -12.12 -2.46 -14.63
C MET A 372 -13.08 -3.59 -14.27
N PRO A 373 -13.10 -4.06 -13.01
CA PRO A 373 -13.94 -5.18 -12.59
C PRO A 373 -15.42 -4.79 -12.57
N ASN A 374 -16.30 -5.65 -13.08
CA ASN A 374 -17.72 -5.62 -12.71
C ASN A 374 -17.89 -6.46 -11.43
N ILE A 375 -18.20 -5.78 -10.33
CA ILE A 375 -18.27 -6.38 -9.00
C ILE A 375 -19.70 -6.88 -8.78
N THR A 376 -19.85 -8.17 -8.47
CA THR A 376 -21.15 -8.82 -8.32
C THR A 376 -21.13 -9.76 -7.13
N ILE A 377 -22.26 -9.87 -6.43
CA ILE A 377 -22.45 -10.87 -5.38
C ILE A 377 -22.25 -12.30 -5.93
N GLY A 378 -21.74 -13.20 -5.09
CA GLY A 378 -21.49 -14.60 -5.46
C GLY A 378 -20.20 -14.84 -6.25
N LYS A 379 -19.42 -13.79 -6.53
CA LYS A 379 -18.06 -13.91 -7.08
C LYS A 379 -17.01 -13.62 -6.02
N THR A 380 -15.85 -14.24 -6.19
CA THR A 380 -14.63 -13.93 -5.44
C THR A 380 -13.64 -13.26 -6.38
N TYR A 381 -12.94 -12.25 -5.87
CA TYR A 381 -11.98 -11.44 -6.60
C TYR A 381 -10.61 -11.57 -5.93
N ASP A 382 -9.55 -11.53 -6.71
CA ASP A 382 -8.18 -11.44 -6.22
C ASP A 382 -7.75 -9.97 -6.15
N VAL A 383 -7.40 -9.49 -4.96
CA VAL A 383 -7.01 -8.10 -4.70
C VAL A 383 -5.69 -7.99 -3.97
N ALA A 384 -4.92 -6.94 -4.21
CA ALA A 384 -3.65 -6.67 -3.54
C ALA A 384 -3.59 -5.19 -3.13
N PHE A 385 -2.76 -4.86 -2.14
CA PHE A 385 -2.65 -3.49 -1.63
C PHE A 385 -1.22 -2.99 -1.63
N ALA A 386 -1.06 -1.68 -1.77
CA ALA A 386 0.22 -1.01 -1.63
C ALA A 386 0.07 0.32 -0.88
N VAL A 387 1.07 0.68 -0.09
CA VAL A 387 1.15 1.93 0.66
C VAL A 387 2.55 2.54 0.51
N TRP A 388 2.60 3.87 0.45
CA TRP A 388 3.83 4.65 0.39
C TRP A 388 3.80 5.71 1.49
N GLN A 389 4.84 5.74 2.32
CA GLN A 389 5.19 6.85 3.21
C GLN A 389 6.15 7.80 2.50
N GLY A 390 5.59 8.81 1.83
CA GLY A 390 6.34 9.68 0.93
C GLY A 390 7.31 10.62 1.64
N ALA A 391 6.98 11.08 2.85
CA ALA A 391 7.88 11.86 3.70
C ALA A 391 9.14 11.07 4.10
N GLU A 392 9.01 9.75 4.20
CA GLU A 392 10.05 8.84 4.64
C GLU A 392 10.86 8.23 3.47
N GLY A 393 10.53 8.59 2.22
CA GLY A 393 11.30 8.17 1.04
C GLY A 393 10.66 7.05 0.21
N GLU A 394 9.47 6.55 0.57
CA GLU A 394 8.75 5.63 -0.32
C GLU A 394 8.04 6.41 -1.45
N THR A 395 8.35 6.08 -2.70
CA THR A 395 7.60 6.56 -3.87
C THR A 395 7.74 5.59 -5.02
N LEU A 396 6.81 5.63 -5.98
CA LEU A 396 6.83 4.82 -7.19
C LEU A 396 6.94 3.31 -6.93
N PHE A 397 8.13 2.71 -7.15
CA PHE A 397 8.36 1.28 -6.94
C PHE A 397 8.88 0.95 -5.55
N ASP A 398 9.34 1.96 -4.80
CA ASP A 398 9.73 1.80 -3.42
C ASP A 398 8.51 1.98 -2.52
N LYS A 399 8.04 0.89 -1.90
CA LYS A 399 6.74 0.81 -1.23
C LYS A 399 6.56 -0.45 -0.41
N SER A 400 5.53 -0.40 0.43
CA SER A 400 4.99 -1.53 1.17
C SER A 400 3.86 -2.20 0.38
N ILE A 401 3.87 -3.52 0.22
CA ILE A 401 2.85 -4.29 -0.52
C ILE A 401 2.37 -5.51 0.27
N THR A 402 1.16 -5.98 -0.03
CA THR A 402 0.77 -7.35 0.35
C THR A 402 1.71 -8.35 -0.32
N SER A 403 1.99 -9.47 0.35
CA SER A 403 2.92 -10.50 -0.17
C SER A 403 2.29 -11.41 -1.23
N SER A 404 0.96 -11.39 -1.36
CA SER A 404 0.21 -12.13 -2.36
C SER A 404 -1.14 -11.45 -2.59
N PHE A 405 -1.83 -11.87 -3.65
CA PHE A 405 -3.26 -11.60 -3.79
C PHE A 405 -4.05 -12.17 -2.60
N LEU A 406 -5.05 -11.40 -2.18
CA LEU A 406 -6.04 -11.71 -1.16
C LEU A 406 -7.38 -11.95 -1.84
N LEU A 407 -8.22 -12.77 -1.24
CA LEU A 407 -9.58 -13.01 -1.71
C LEU A 407 -10.51 -11.92 -1.22
N LEU A 408 -11.37 -11.40 -2.07
CA LEU A 408 -12.42 -10.44 -1.72
C LEU A 408 -13.77 -10.93 -2.23
N SER A 409 -14.79 -10.92 -1.38
CA SER A 409 -16.15 -11.30 -1.77
C SER A 409 -17.22 -10.45 -1.08
N LEU A 410 -18.32 -10.22 -1.81
CA LEU A 410 -19.49 -9.52 -1.28
C LEU A 410 -20.36 -10.47 -0.47
N SER A 411 -20.68 -10.08 0.75
CA SER A 411 -21.62 -10.77 1.64
C SER A 411 -22.99 -10.09 1.60
N SER A 412 -24.06 -10.87 1.69
CA SER A 412 -25.41 -10.33 1.89
C SER A 412 -25.69 -9.90 3.33
N LEU A 413 -24.77 -10.20 4.26
CA LEU A 413 -24.89 -9.89 5.68
C LEU A 413 -24.30 -8.51 5.99
N PRO A 414 -24.86 -7.77 6.97
CA PRO A 414 -24.32 -6.48 7.40
C PRO A 414 -23.13 -6.59 8.35
N LYS A 415 -22.92 -7.74 8.98
CA LYS A 415 -21.81 -7.95 9.91
C LYS A 415 -21.37 -9.41 9.89
N PRO A 416 -20.18 -9.72 10.43
CA PRO A 416 -19.79 -11.12 10.61
C PRO A 416 -20.86 -11.87 11.39
N GLU A 417 -21.12 -13.12 11.00
CA GLU A 417 -21.89 -14.01 11.87
C GLU A 417 -21.09 -14.24 13.16
N SER A 418 -21.78 -14.19 14.31
CA SER A 418 -21.14 -14.53 15.57
C SER A 418 -20.57 -15.95 15.45
N PRO A 419 -19.29 -16.19 15.80
CA PRO A 419 -18.75 -17.52 15.76
C PRO A 419 -19.61 -18.43 16.64
N VAL A 420 -20.19 -19.46 16.03
CA VAL A 420 -20.78 -20.55 16.80
C VAL A 420 -19.59 -21.21 17.49
N LEU A 421 -19.48 -21.05 18.81
CA LEU A 421 -18.50 -21.78 19.62
C LEU A 421 -18.83 -23.26 19.54
N ALA A 422 -18.35 -23.93 18.50
CA ALA A 422 -18.30 -25.38 18.43
C ALA A 422 -17.14 -25.82 19.33
N VAL A 423 -17.39 -25.90 20.63
CA VAL A 423 -16.43 -26.50 21.55
C VAL A 423 -16.36 -27.98 21.19
N ASN A 424 -15.18 -28.45 20.78
CA ASN A 424 -14.97 -29.88 20.51
C ASN A 424 -15.39 -30.66 21.78
N PRO A 425 -16.37 -31.57 21.71
CA PRO A 425 -16.84 -32.32 22.86
C PRO A 425 -15.71 -33.06 23.59
N GLU A 426 -14.67 -33.51 22.89
CA GLU A 426 -13.51 -34.16 23.51
C GLU A 426 -12.72 -33.22 24.45
N ILE A 427 -12.61 -31.93 24.11
CA ILE A 427 -11.95 -30.94 24.96
C ILE A 427 -12.80 -30.65 26.20
N VAL A 428 -14.13 -30.61 26.06
CA VAL A 428 -15.05 -30.48 27.20
C VAL A 428 -14.92 -31.67 28.13
N ASP A 429 -14.87 -32.88 27.58
CA ASP A 429 -14.79 -34.12 28.37
C ASP A 429 -13.45 -34.24 29.12
N ILE A 430 -12.33 -33.98 28.45
CA ILE A 430 -10.99 -34.02 29.06
C ILE A 430 -10.86 -32.94 30.14
N THR A 431 -11.34 -31.72 29.87
CA THR A 431 -11.27 -30.62 30.84
C THR A 431 -12.17 -30.89 32.05
N THR A 432 -13.37 -31.41 31.82
CA THR A 432 -14.30 -31.80 32.90
C THR A 432 -13.70 -32.92 33.74
N ALA A 433 -13.12 -33.95 33.12
CA ALA A 433 -12.43 -35.02 33.82
C ALA A 433 -11.24 -34.49 34.65
N GLY A 434 -10.42 -33.60 34.09
CA GLY A 434 -9.29 -32.97 34.78
C GLY A 434 -9.73 -32.14 36.00
N VAL A 435 -10.80 -31.35 35.87
CA VAL A 435 -11.36 -30.57 36.98
C VAL A 435 -11.91 -31.49 38.08
N VAL A 436 -12.65 -32.53 37.71
CA VAL A 436 -13.19 -33.50 38.67
C VAL A 436 -12.07 -34.20 39.43
N ILE A 437 -11.01 -34.63 38.75
CA ILE A 437 -9.82 -35.26 39.36
C ILE A 437 -9.13 -34.29 40.32
N ALA A 438 -8.94 -33.03 39.91
CA ALA A 438 -8.33 -32.01 40.76
C ALA A 438 -9.16 -31.74 42.02
N VAL A 439 -10.48 -31.66 41.91
CA VAL A 439 -11.40 -31.48 43.05
C VAL A 439 -11.34 -32.69 43.99
N ILE A 440 -11.32 -33.92 43.46
CA ILE A 440 -11.19 -35.15 44.25
C ILE A 440 -9.84 -35.19 44.97
N ALA A 441 -8.74 -34.86 44.28
CA ALA A 441 -7.41 -34.82 44.88
C ALA A 441 -7.33 -33.78 46.00
N LEU A 442 -7.90 -32.59 45.80
CA LEU A 442 -7.98 -31.55 46.83
C LEU A 442 -8.85 -31.97 48.02
N ALA A 443 -9.97 -32.66 47.78
CA ALA A 443 -10.81 -33.22 48.84
C ALA A 443 -10.07 -34.31 49.63
N ALA A 444 -9.33 -35.19 48.96
CA ALA A 444 -8.53 -36.23 49.59
C ALA A 444 -7.38 -35.64 50.43
N ILE A 445 -6.70 -34.61 49.93
CA ILE A 445 -5.68 -33.86 50.69
C ILE A 445 -6.34 -33.20 51.91
N TRP A 446 -7.49 -32.56 51.75
CA TRP A 446 -8.22 -31.93 52.86
C TRP A 446 -8.66 -32.91 53.95
N ILE A 447 -9.10 -34.12 53.56
CA ILE A 447 -9.44 -35.19 54.51
C ILE A 447 -8.18 -35.70 55.23
N SER A 448 -7.07 -35.84 54.51
CA SER A 448 -5.77 -36.27 55.06
C SER A 448 -5.23 -35.32 56.12
N PHE A 449 -5.38 -34.00 55.92
CA PHE A 449 -4.99 -32.95 56.87
C PHE A 449 -5.98 -32.75 58.03
N ARG A 450 -7.11 -33.47 58.05
CA ARG A 450 -8.11 -33.44 59.13
C ARG A 450 -7.95 -34.57 60.14
N ARG A 451 -7.15 -35.59 59.83
CA ARG A 451 -6.62 -36.54 60.81
C ARG A 451 -5.35 -35.95 61.41
#